data_AF-A0A849SR36-F1
#
_entry.id   AF-A0A849SR36-F1
#
_cell.length_a   1.000
_cell.length_b   1.000
_cell.length_c   1.000
_cell.angle_alpha   90.00
_cell.angle_beta   90.00
_cell.angle_gamma   90.00
#
_symmetry.space_group_name_H-M   'P 1'
#
loop_
_entity.id
_entity.type
_entity.pdbx_description
1 polymer ?
#
loop_
_entity_poly.entity_id
_entity_poly.type
_entity_poly.pdbx_seq_one_letter_code
_entity_poly.pdbx_strand_id
1 'polypeptide(L)'
;MAEIIIEQVIEHVITLPEIAKPVLATGAWFKNTLCVTSGKQACISYCAGDLDATEVCLAHEQTAYAMLDSLGEKPVAIVHDLHPDFHSSRFAANLAAQLNIPLIAVQHHHAHIAAICAEHQLTSAVLGLALDGVGLGTDGTAWGGELLRVDGAEFQRLGHLRLLALPGGDRAAREPWRMAAAALHLLGRNAEIVTRFTEHVAAQTVADMLQRNFNCPRTSSMGRLFDAAAGLLGICPVMAFEAQAAIKLETAARNHGSVAALENGFVIDQGGVLDFKPLLAMLADCKDVNYGAALFHATVAAGLAHWVKHAAQAQAINIIALGGGCFLNKVLLQALEPALLAQDLTVLNACELSPGDSAIALGQAWVMQYHLDQYQLTQYQLAPTQLEKGI
;
A
#
# COMPACT_ATOMS: atom_id res chain seq x y z
N MET A 1 32.10 -19.29 5.27
CA MET A 1 31.20 -19.16 6.44
C MET A 1 30.14 -18.10 6.21
N ALA A 2 30.48 -16.89 5.71
CA ALA A 2 29.49 -15.89 5.31
C ALA A 2 28.47 -16.42 4.28
N GLU A 3 28.92 -17.07 3.20
CA GLU A 3 28.02 -17.67 2.18
C GLU A 3 27.02 -18.70 2.75
N ILE A 4 27.42 -19.48 3.77
CA ILE A 4 26.57 -20.53 4.36
C ILE A 4 25.49 -19.94 5.30
N ILE A 5 25.74 -18.77 5.89
CA ILE A 5 24.79 -18.06 6.77
C ILE A 5 23.79 -17.25 5.92
N ILE A 6 24.24 -16.71 4.79
CA ILE A 6 23.38 -15.98 3.83
C ILE A 6 22.26 -16.87 3.29
N GLU A 7 22.57 -18.11 2.91
CA GLU A 7 21.56 -19.06 2.40
C GLU A 7 20.47 -19.42 3.44
N GLN A 8 20.69 -19.17 4.73
CA GLN A 8 19.73 -19.53 5.78
C GLN A 8 18.69 -18.45 6.08
N VAL A 9 18.91 -17.20 5.64
CA VAL A 9 18.02 -16.07 5.95
C VAL A 9 17.41 -15.39 4.74
N ILE A 10 17.99 -15.57 3.54
CA ILE A 10 17.50 -14.99 2.29
C ILE A 10 16.49 -15.91 1.61
N GLU A 11 15.33 -15.37 1.24
CA GLU A 11 14.28 -16.07 0.50
C GLU A 11 14.33 -15.72 -1.00
N HIS A 12 14.58 -14.45 -1.33
CA HIS A 12 14.59 -13.95 -2.70
C HIS A 12 15.82 -13.10 -3.01
N VAL A 13 16.29 -13.16 -4.26
CA VAL A 13 17.36 -12.30 -4.77
C VAL A 13 16.89 -11.67 -6.08
N ILE A 14 16.69 -10.36 -6.08
CA ILE A 14 16.29 -9.58 -7.25
C ILE A 14 17.52 -8.94 -7.89
N THR A 15 17.63 -9.06 -9.22
CA THR A 15 18.72 -8.41 -9.98
C THR A 15 18.34 -6.95 -10.29
N LEU A 16 19.21 -6.03 -9.91
CA LEU A 16 19.08 -4.60 -10.15
C LEU A 16 19.78 -4.19 -11.46
N PRO A 17 19.32 -3.13 -12.17
CA PRO A 17 19.91 -2.74 -13.45
C PRO A 17 21.35 -2.23 -13.30
N GLU A 18 21.64 -1.55 -12.19
CA GLU A 18 22.92 -0.92 -11.88
C GLU A 18 23.54 -1.46 -10.58
N ILE A 19 24.79 -1.11 -10.34
CA ILE A 19 25.47 -1.45 -9.09
C ILE A 19 24.87 -0.58 -7.98
N ALA A 20 24.16 -1.22 -7.06
CA ALA A 20 23.55 -0.61 -5.89
C ALA A 20 24.59 -0.35 -4.79
N LYS A 21 24.39 0.76 -4.09
CA LYS A 21 25.08 1.08 -2.84
C LYS A 21 24.54 0.18 -1.73
N PRO A 22 25.37 -0.22 -0.76
CA PRO A 22 24.95 -1.12 0.30
C PRO A 22 23.99 -0.44 1.26
N VAL A 23 22.76 -0.91 1.38
CA VAL A 23 21.78 -0.42 2.36
C VAL A 23 21.10 -1.58 3.07
N LEU A 24 20.49 -1.30 4.22
CA LEU A 24 19.53 -2.20 4.87
C LEU A 24 18.18 -1.48 4.92
N ALA A 25 17.15 -2.09 4.34
CA ALA A 25 15.76 -1.68 4.45
C ALA A 25 15.00 -2.60 5.41
N THR A 26 14.28 -2.00 6.37
CA THR A 26 13.66 -2.74 7.48
C THR A 26 12.20 -3.13 7.28
N GLY A 27 11.61 -2.79 6.13
CA GLY A 27 10.26 -3.21 5.75
C GLY A 27 9.14 -2.51 6.53
N ALA A 28 7.95 -3.12 6.47
CA ALA A 28 6.70 -2.63 7.08
C ALA A 28 6.44 -3.26 8.47
N TRP A 29 5.20 -3.15 8.97
CA TRP A 29 4.75 -3.85 10.18
C TRP A 29 4.24 -5.26 9.89
N PHE A 30 3.32 -5.39 8.92
CA PHE A 30 2.70 -6.65 8.58
C PHE A 30 3.60 -7.45 7.64
N LYS A 31 3.58 -8.78 7.78
CA LYS A 31 4.30 -9.72 6.89
C LYS A 31 5.73 -9.24 6.59
N ASN A 32 6.44 -8.83 7.64
CA ASN A 32 7.67 -8.09 7.53
C ASN A 32 8.77 -8.93 6.88
N THR A 33 9.46 -8.31 5.94
CA THR A 33 10.73 -8.77 5.37
C THR A 33 11.78 -7.68 5.57
N LEU A 34 13.04 -8.07 5.42
CA LEU A 34 14.19 -7.19 5.37
C LEU A 34 14.79 -7.25 3.97
N CYS A 35 15.47 -6.19 3.55
CA CYS A 35 16.20 -6.19 2.28
C CYS A 35 17.57 -5.55 2.45
N VAL A 36 18.61 -6.21 1.96
CA VAL A 36 19.92 -5.60 1.77
C VAL A 36 20.28 -5.53 0.30
N THR A 37 20.96 -4.48 -0.11
CA THR A 37 21.50 -4.35 -1.47
C THR A 37 23.01 -4.47 -1.44
N SER A 38 23.59 -5.11 -2.45
CA SER A 38 25.04 -5.11 -2.69
C SER A 38 25.33 -5.53 -4.13
N GLY A 39 26.32 -4.89 -4.76
CA GLY A 39 26.59 -5.16 -6.17
C GLY A 39 25.35 -4.90 -7.02
N LYS A 40 24.93 -5.87 -7.83
CA LYS A 40 23.69 -5.78 -8.63
C LYS A 40 22.50 -6.53 -8.03
N GLN A 41 22.51 -6.78 -6.73
CA GLN A 41 21.52 -7.63 -6.07
C GLN A 41 20.80 -6.89 -4.96
N ALA A 42 19.50 -7.14 -4.85
CA ALA A 42 18.71 -6.93 -3.65
C ALA A 42 18.36 -8.31 -3.08
N CYS A 43 18.82 -8.58 -1.85
CA CYS A 43 18.58 -9.83 -1.15
C CYS A 43 17.50 -9.60 -0.10
N ILE A 44 16.38 -10.32 -0.19
CA ILE A 44 15.21 -10.18 0.67
C ILE A 44 15.17 -11.37 1.63
N SER A 45 14.91 -11.11 2.91
CA SER A 45 14.80 -12.17 3.92
C SER A 45 13.53 -13.00 3.77
N TYR A 46 13.48 -14.14 4.47
CA TYR A 46 12.21 -14.78 4.77
C TYR A 46 11.25 -13.83 5.49
N CYS A 47 9.96 -13.99 5.23
CA CYS A 47 8.91 -13.27 5.94
C CYS A 47 8.85 -13.68 7.41
N ALA A 48 9.10 -12.73 8.32
CA ALA A 48 9.04 -12.94 9.77
C ALA A 48 7.59 -13.02 10.30
N GLY A 49 6.61 -12.56 9.50
CA GLY A 49 5.23 -12.35 9.94
C GLY A 49 5.00 -10.93 10.46
N ASP A 50 3.97 -10.74 11.27
CA ASP A 50 3.61 -9.43 11.79
C ASP A 50 4.48 -9.09 13.02
N LEU A 51 4.97 -7.85 13.10
CA LEU A 51 5.83 -7.41 14.20
C LEU A 51 5.05 -7.10 15.51
N ASP A 52 4.12 -7.98 15.89
CA ASP A 52 3.18 -7.80 17.02
C ASP A 52 3.49 -8.64 18.27
N ALA A 53 4.39 -9.61 18.15
CA ALA A 53 4.89 -10.45 19.24
C ALA A 53 6.39 -10.24 19.46
N THR A 54 6.82 -10.34 20.73
CA THR A 54 8.21 -10.13 21.13
C THR A 54 9.16 -11.08 20.40
N GLU A 55 8.76 -12.34 20.22
CA GLU A 55 9.56 -13.36 19.55
C GLU A 55 9.80 -13.01 18.07
N VAL A 56 8.77 -12.48 17.40
CA VAL A 56 8.87 -12.05 15.99
C VAL A 56 9.75 -10.82 15.86
N CYS A 57 9.62 -9.87 16.79
CA CYS A 57 10.49 -8.69 16.86
C CYS A 57 11.96 -9.08 17.02
N LEU A 58 12.28 -9.97 17.96
CA LEU A 58 13.66 -10.42 18.18
C LEU A 58 14.21 -11.18 16.98
N ALA A 59 13.40 -12.01 16.32
CA ALA A 59 13.80 -12.71 15.11
C ALA A 59 14.13 -11.71 13.98
N HIS A 60 13.29 -10.68 13.79
CA HIS A 60 13.53 -9.59 12.85
C HIS A 60 14.89 -8.90 13.11
N GLU A 61 15.16 -8.51 14.35
CA GLU A 61 16.44 -7.87 14.71
C GLU A 61 17.64 -8.78 14.43
N GLN A 62 17.55 -10.07 14.81
CA GLN A 62 18.61 -11.05 14.57
C GLN A 62 18.89 -11.25 13.08
N THR A 63 17.84 -11.35 12.26
CA THR A 63 17.96 -11.47 10.80
C THR A 63 18.60 -10.22 10.21
N ALA A 64 18.25 -9.02 10.69
CA ALA A 64 18.86 -7.78 10.23
C ALA A 64 20.36 -7.73 10.51
N TYR A 65 20.80 -8.12 11.71
CA TYR A 65 22.24 -8.21 12.01
C TYR A 65 22.95 -9.24 11.12
N ALA A 66 22.36 -10.42 10.93
CA ALA A 66 22.93 -11.45 10.07
C ALA A 66 23.07 -10.99 8.59
N MET A 67 22.08 -10.23 8.09
CA MET A 67 22.13 -9.65 6.75
C MET A 67 23.11 -8.47 6.63
N LEU A 68 23.36 -7.73 7.72
CA LEU A 68 24.41 -6.71 7.71
C LEU A 68 25.80 -7.33 7.70
N ASP A 69 26.01 -8.37 8.51
CA ASP A 69 27.29 -9.09 8.53
C ASP A 69 27.61 -9.71 7.16
N SER A 70 26.59 -10.10 6.40
CA SER A 70 26.77 -10.66 5.06
C SER A 70 27.15 -9.66 3.98
N LEU A 71 26.88 -8.36 4.17
CA LEU A 71 27.30 -7.33 3.22
C LEU A 71 28.83 -7.26 3.11
N GLY A 72 29.57 -7.63 4.16
CA GLY A 72 31.02 -7.53 4.22
C GLY A 72 31.56 -6.09 4.24
N GLU A 73 30.68 -5.11 4.11
CA GLU A 73 30.96 -3.68 4.18
C GLU A 73 29.86 -2.94 4.96
N LYS A 74 30.19 -1.75 5.44
CA LYS A 74 29.24 -0.93 6.21
C LYS A 74 28.17 -0.36 5.26
N PRO A 75 26.86 -0.49 5.57
CA PRO A 75 25.83 0.13 4.75
C PRO A 75 25.95 1.66 4.78
N VAL A 76 25.60 2.30 3.67
CA VAL A 76 25.61 3.75 3.54
C VAL A 76 24.39 4.41 4.18
N ALA A 77 23.30 3.66 4.41
CA ALA A 77 22.10 4.12 5.11
C ALA A 77 21.26 2.94 5.62
N ILE A 78 20.42 3.21 6.62
CA ILE A 78 19.29 2.36 7.00
C ILE A 78 18.00 3.00 6.49
N VAL A 79 17.13 2.21 5.86
CA VAL A 79 15.87 2.65 5.26
C VAL A 79 14.71 2.02 6.01
N HIS A 80 13.66 2.78 6.26
CA HIS A 80 12.48 2.29 6.98
C HIS A 80 11.18 2.92 6.47
N ASP A 81 10.04 2.42 6.94
CA ASP A 81 8.73 2.97 6.62
C ASP A 81 8.55 4.34 7.27
N LEU A 82 7.86 5.26 6.61
CA LEU A 82 7.50 6.57 7.15
C LEU A 82 6.81 6.50 8.52
N HIS A 83 6.13 5.40 8.85
CA HIS A 83 5.50 5.24 10.17
C HIS A 83 6.53 5.19 11.31
N PRO A 84 6.54 6.18 12.23
CA PRO A 84 7.57 6.26 13.27
C PRO A 84 7.40 5.19 14.36
N ASP A 85 6.16 4.76 14.64
CA ASP A 85 5.87 3.81 15.72
C ASP A 85 5.93 2.33 15.31
N PHE A 86 6.35 2.01 14.08
CA PHE A 86 6.59 0.61 13.75
C PHE A 86 7.80 0.08 14.53
N HIS A 87 7.75 -1.20 14.92
CA HIS A 87 8.90 -1.83 15.56
C HIS A 87 10.12 -1.77 14.65
N SER A 88 9.94 -2.08 13.35
CA SER A 88 10.99 -1.96 12.32
C SER A 88 11.57 -0.55 12.22
N SER A 89 10.73 0.50 12.23
CA SER A 89 11.20 1.90 12.19
C SER A 89 12.00 2.31 13.43
N ARG A 90 11.55 1.91 14.62
CA ARG A 90 12.29 2.18 15.87
C ARG A 90 13.62 1.43 15.90
N PHE A 91 13.62 0.17 15.49
CA PHE A 91 14.83 -0.64 15.36
C PHE A 91 15.81 0.01 14.38
N ALA A 92 15.33 0.39 13.18
CA ALA A 92 16.12 1.09 12.17
C ALA A 92 16.78 2.35 12.72
N ALA A 93 16.03 3.18 13.46
CA ALA A 93 16.55 4.40 14.07
C ALA A 93 17.66 4.14 15.09
N ASN A 94 17.47 3.14 15.97
CA ASN A 94 18.49 2.75 16.94
C ASN A 94 19.75 2.23 16.25
N LEU A 95 19.59 1.39 15.23
CA LEU A 95 20.69 0.80 14.47
C LEU A 95 21.48 1.86 13.67
N ALA A 96 20.78 2.79 13.01
CA ALA A 96 21.40 3.90 12.30
C ALA A 96 22.23 4.79 13.24
N ALA A 97 21.72 5.07 14.45
CA ALA A 97 22.44 5.81 15.47
C ALA A 97 23.68 5.06 15.99
N GLN A 98 23.56 3.75 16.25
CA GLN A 98 24.67 2.91 16.67
C GLN A 98 25.79 2.84 15.63
N LEU A 99 25.42 2.73 14.34
CA LEU A 99 26.36 2.69 13.23
C LEU A 99 26.85 4.08 12.81
N ASN A 100 26.26 5.16 13.33
CA ASN A 100 26.50 6.55 12.92
C ASN A 100 26.39 6.72 11.40
N ILE A 101 25.23 6.36 10.84
CA ILE A 101 24.88 6.48 9.41
C ILE A 101 23.49 7.11 9.24
N PRO A 102 23.18 7.65 8.05
CA PRO A 102 21.85 8.19 7.75
C PRO A 102 20.72 7.18 7.96
N LEU A 103 19.61 7.69 8.50
CA LEU A 103 18.32 7.02 8.58
C LEU A 103 17.38 7.69 7.57
N ILE A 104 16.79 6.90 6.68
CA ILE A 104 15.92 7.41 5.60
C ILE A 104 14.53 6.79 5.71
N ALA A 105 13.51 7.63 5.79
CA ALA A 105 12.12 7.23 5.78
C ALA A 105 11.59 7.21 4.34
N VAL A 106 10.93 6.12 3.94
CA VAL A 106 10.25 6.00 2.64
C VAL A 106 8.76 5.79 2.88
N GLN A 107 7.94 6.49 2.11
CA GLN A 107 6.50 6.40 2.24
C GLN A 107 5.99 5.02 1.80
N HIS A 108 5.10 4.43 2.59
CA HIS A 108 4.61 3.06 2.42
C HIS A 108 4.10 2.73 1.02
N HIS A 109 3.26 3.58 0.44
CA HIS A 109 2.65 3.34 -0.88
C HIS A 109 3.64 3.62 -2.02
N HIS A 110 4.56 4.56 -1.84
CA HIS A 110 5.71 4.73 -2.74
C HIS A 110 6.58 3.48 -2.73
N ALA A 111 6.83 2.88 -1.56
CA ALA A 111 7.55 1.62 -1.46
C ALA A 111 6.83 0.46 -2.15
N HIS A 112 5.50 0.33 -2.03
CA HIS A 112 4.73 -0.68 -2.80
C HIS A 112 5.00 -0.56 -4.30
N ILE A 113 4.90 0.66 -4.86
CA ILE A 113 5.12 0.90 -6.29
C ILE A 113 6.60 0.71 -6.68
N ALA A 114 7.52 1.18 -5.84
CA ALA A 114 8.96 1.03 -6.05
C ALA A 114 9.40 -0.43 -6.07
N ALA A 115 8.77 -1.31 -5.29
CA ALA A 115 9.05 -2.74 -5.32
C ALA A 115 8.73 -3.34 -6.70
N ILE A 116 7.58 -2.98 -7.28
CA ILE A 116 7.22 -3.38 -8.65
C ILE A 116 8.24 -2.82 -9.66
N CYS A 117 8.63 -1.55 -9.54
CA CYS A 117 9.65 -0.98 -10.40
C CYS A 117 10.99 -1.73 -10.31
N ALA A 118 11.39 -2.16 -9.11
CA ALA A 118 12.62 -2.91 -8.89
C ALA A 118 12.59 -4.29 -9.59
N GLU A 119 11.49 -5.05 -9.43
CA GLU A 119 11.31 -6.35 -10.08
C GLU A 119 11.36 -6.23 -11.62
N HIS A 120 10.78 -5.16 -12.17
CA HIS A 120 10.78 -4.89 -13.61
C HIS A 120 12.01 -4.13 -14.10
N GLN A 121 12.96 -3.80 -13.22
CA GLN A 121 14.13 -2.96 -13.50
C GLN A 121 13.75 -1.63 -14.19
N LEU A 122 12.56 -1.10 -13.88
CA LEU A 122 12.02 0.10 -14.50
C LEU A 122 12.55 1.35 -13.80
N THR A 123 13.31 2.16 -14.55
CA THR A 123 13.93 3.39 -14.03
C THR A 123 13.22 4.67 -14.47
N SER A 124 12.29 4.58 -15.42
CA SER A 124 11.48 5.72 -15.88
C SER A 124 10.29 5.99 -14.97
N ALA A 125 9.78 7.23 -15.01
CA ALA A 125 8.55 7.60 -14.30
C ALA A 125 7.36 6.69 -14.66
N VAL A 126 6.57 6.33 -13.66
CA VAL A 126 5.42 5.43 -13.76
C VAL A 126 4.22 6.04 -13.04
N LEU A 127 3.01 5.69 -13.48
CA LEU A 127 1.85 5.80 -12.61
C LEU A 127 1.87 4.63 -11.61
N GLY A 128 1.48 4.88 -10.38
CA GLY A 128 1.33 3.85 -9.36
C GLY A 128 -0.10 3.84 -8.85
N LEU A 129 -0.79 2.71 -9.02
CA LEU A 129 -2.06 2.49 -8.32
C LEU A 129 -1.74 1.67 -7.07
N ALA A 130 -1.78 2.33 -5.90
CA ALA A 130 -1.41 1.73 -4.62
C ALA A 130 -2.66 1.44 -3.78
N LEU A 131 -3.10 0.17 -3.75
CA LEU A 131 -4.34 -0.26 -3.11
C LEU A 131 -4.07 -1.22 -1.95
N ASP A 132 -4.34 -0.78 -0.73
CA ASP A 132 -3.93 -1.46 0.48
C ASP A 132 -4.89 -1.26 1.67
N GLY A 133 -4.63 -1.97 2.77
CA GLY A 133 -5.37 -1.88 4.02
C GLY A 133 -5.08 -0.60 4.80
N VAL A 134 -3.80 -0.27 5.04
CA VAL A 134 -3.40 0.96 5.72
C VAL A 134 -1.91 1.22 5.51
N GLY A 135 -1.57 2.47 5.22
CA GLY A 135 -0.20 2.97 5.38
C GLY A 135 -0.24 4.45 5.78
N LEU A 136 0.77 4.91 6.51
CA LEU A 136 0.81 6.30 6.95
C LEU A 136 1.01 7.24 5.75
N GLY A 137 0.07 8.17 5.58
CA GLY A 137 0.15 9.24 4.61
C GLY A 137 1.13 10.33 5.05
N THR A 138 1.66 11.07 4.07
CA THR A 138 2.50 12.25 4.35
C THR A 138 1.73 13.39 5.03
N ASP A 139 0.40 13.35 4.97
CA ASP A 139 -0.54 14.25 5.65
C ASP A 139 -1.00 13.72 7.03
N GLY A 140 -0.42 12.60 7.49
CA GLY A 140 -0.79 11.94 8.75
C GLY A 140 -2.11 11.16 8.69
N THR A 141 -2.76 11.05 7.53
CA THR A 141 -3.98 10.25 7.37
C THR A 141 -3.66 8.80 6.99
N ALA A 142 -4.63 7.90 7.17
CA ALA A 142 -4.48 6.49 6.80
C ALA A 142 -4.74 6.31 5.29
N TRP A 143 -3.68 6.15 4.50
CA TRP A 143 -3.77 5.90 3.06
C TRP A 143 -4.02 4.41 2.77
N GLY A 144 -4.37 4.11 1.51
CA GLY A 144 -4.57 2.73 1.04
C GLY A 144 -5.36 2.65 -0.27
N GLY A 145 -5.58 3.76 -0.95
CA GLY A 145 -6.33 3.81 -2.20
C GLY A 145 -5.86 5.01 -3.01
N GLU A 146 -4.59 4.98 -3.39
CA GLU A 146 -3.87 6.13 -3.90
C GLU A 146 -3.53 5.96 -5.38
N LEU A 147 -3.60 7.07 -6.12
CA LEU A 147 -3.02 7.17 -7.45
C LEU A 147 -1.81 8.10 -7.39
N LEU A 148 -0.64 7.56 -7.72
CA LEU A 148 0.64 8.20 -7.58
C LEU A 148 1.30 8.40 -8.95
N ARG A 149 2.11 9.45 -9.09
CA ARG A 149 3.24 9.49 -10.05
C ARG A 149 4.49 9.15 -9.26
N VAL A 150 5.25 8.15 -9.69
CA VAL A 150 6.51 7.74 -9.05
C VAL A 150 7.64 7.90 -10.05
N ASP A 151 8.73 8.53 -9.63
CA ASP A 151 9.90 8.82 -10.47
C ASP A 151 11.18 8.71 -9.60
N GLY A 152 11.79 7.54 -9.61
CA GLY A 152 12.92 7.21 -8.74
C GLY A 152 12.61 7.41 -7.25
N ALA A 153 13.33 8.34 -6.63
CA ALA A 153 13.20 8.67 -5.21
C ALA A 153 12.00 9.57 -4.87
N GLU A 154 11.33 10.11 -5.88
CA GLU A 154 10.23 11.05 -5.69
C GLU A 154 8.89 10.42 -6.04
N PHE A 155 7.85 10.89 -5.35
CA PHE A 155 6.47 10.59 -5.72
C PHE A 155 5.57 11.80 -5.54
N GLN A 156 4.50 11.85 -6.31
CA GLN A 156 3.41 12.81 -6.19
C GLN A 156 2.08 12.06 -6.05
N ARG A 157 1.28 12.42 -5.05
CA ARG A 157 -0.10 11.95 -4.92
C ARG A 157 -0.97 12.71 -5.93
N LEU A 158 -1.43 12.03 -6.98
CA LEU A 158 -2.29 12.58 -8.03
C LEU A 158 -3.77 12.56 -7.63
N GLY A 159 -4.14 11.64 -6.75
CA GLY A 159 -5.50 11.52 -6.22
C GLY A 159 -5.59 10.39 -5.21
N HIS A 160 -6.77 10.26 -4.60
CA HIS A 160 -7.08 9.18 -3.67
C HIS A 160 -8.56 8.79 -3.70
N LEU A 161 -8.92 7.66 -3.10
CA LEU A 161 -10.33 7.33 -2.86
C LEU A 161 -10.97 8.33 -1.89
N ARG A 162 -12.28 8.59 -2.08
CA ARG A 162 -13.09 9.37 -1.14
C ARG A 162 -12.86 8.86 0.29
N LEU A 163 -12.56 9.81 1.18
CA LEU A 163 -12.28 9.47 2.57
C LEU A 163 -13.50 8.88 3.29
N LEU A 164 -13.32 7.71 3.89
CA LEU A 164 -14.26 7.11 4.84
C LEU A 164 -13.83 7.40 6.27
N ALA A 165 -14.81 7.41 7.18
CA ALA A 165 -14.55 7.48 8.61
C ALA A 165 -14.28 6.08 9.18
N LEU A 166 -13.36 5.97 10.13
CA LEU A 166 -13.05 4.77 10.89
C LEU A 166 -13.62 4.88 12.32
N PRO A 167 -14.92 4.63 12.57
CA PRO A 167 -15.49 4.84 13.89
C PRO A 167 -14.93 3.84 14.92
N GLY A 168 -14.06 4.36 15.80
CA GLY A 168 -13.29 3.57 16.75
C GLY A 168 -11.89 3.15 16.28
N GLY A 169 -11.35 3.80 15.23
CA GLY A 169 -10.00 3.55 14.72
C GLY A 169 -9.80 2.10 14.28
N ASP A 170 -8.78 1.44 14.82
CA ASP A 170 -8.40 0.05 14.50
C ASP A 170 -9.55 -0.96 14.68
N ARG A 171 -10.51 -0.68 15.57
CA ARG A 171 -11.70 -1.52 15.70
C ARG A 171 -12.51 -1.58 14.40
N ALA A 172 -12.61 -0.46 13.67
CA ALA A 172 -13.31 -0.42 12.40
C ALA A 172 -12.60 -1.28 11.33
N ALA A 173 -11.27 -1.44 11.42
CA ALA A 173 -10.50 -2.34 10.56
C ALA A 173 -10.66 -3.82 10.91
N ARG A 174 -11.29 -4.18 12.04
CA ARG A 174 -11.60 -5.58 12.44
C ARG A 174 -13.09 -5.90 12.45
N GLU A 175 -13.94 -4.88 12.46
CA GLU A 175 -15.39 -5.00 12.55
C GLU A 175 -16.06 -4.36 11.32
N PRO A 176 -16.14 -5.04 10.15
CA PRO A 176 -16.71 -4.49 8.91
C PRO A 176 -18.11 -3.86 9.04
N TRP A 177 -18.94 -4.28 10.01
CA TRP A 177 -20.22 -3.61 10.30
C TRP A 177 -20.04 -2.11 10.64
N ARG A 178 -18.91 -1.73 11.25
CA ARG A 178 -18.54 -0.33 11.53
C ARG A 178 -18.23 0.44 10.25
N MET A 179 -17.59 -0.21 9.28
CA MET A 179 -17.32 0.40 7.97
C MET A 179 -18.61 0.56 7.16
N ALA A 180 -19.54 -0.40 7.27
CA ALA A 180 -20.87 -0.24 6.71
C ALA A 180 -21.65 0.90 7.37
N ALA A 181 -21.54 1.08 8.69
CA ALA A 181 -22.10 2.25 9.38
C ALA A 181 -21.49 3.57 8.90
N ALA A 182 -20.16 3.60 8.65
CA ALA A 182 -19.49 4.75 8.06
C ALA A 182 -19.98 5.06 6.63
N ALA A 183 -20.21 4.03 5.81
CA ALA A 183 -20.81 4.18 4.48
C ALA A 183 -22.24 4.72 4.55
N LEU A 184 -23.08 4.20 5.45
CA LEU A 184 -24.42 4.75 5.70
C LEU A 184 -24.37 6.21 6.14
N HIS A 185 -23.42 6.59 7.00
CA HIS A 185 -23.22 7.98 7.39
C HIS A 185 -22.82 8.87 6.21
N LEU A 186 -21.89 8.42 5.37
CA LEU A 186 -21.51 9.13 4.13
C LEU A 186 -22.71 9.33 3.19
N LEU A 187 -23.63 8.36 3.17
CA LEU A 187 -24.88 8.40 2.41
C LEU A 187 -25.97 9.29 3.04
N GLY A 188 -25.75 9.84 4.23
CA GLY A 188 -26.77 10.60 4.98
C GLY A 188 -27.83 9.72 5.66
N ARG A 189 -27.55 8.42 5.79
CA ARG A 189 -28.48 7.37 6.28
C ARG A 189 -28.18 6.97 7.73
N ASN A 190 -27.72 7.88 8.58
CA ASN A 190 -27.37 7.57 9.99
C ASN A 190 -28.51 6.93 10.78
N ALA A 191 -29.75 7.34 10.52
CA ALA A 191 -30.92 6.82 11.23
C ALA A 191 -31.09 5.30 11.05
N GLU A 192 -30.50 4.72 10.00
CA GLU A 192 -30.57 3.28 9.72
C GLU A 192 -29.52 2.47 10.46
N ILE A 193 -28.47 3.10 11.01
CA ILE A 193 -27.35 2.37 11.64
C ILE A 193 -27.85 1.51 12.81
N VAL A 194 -28.67 2.08 13.69
CA VAL A 194 -29.17 1.40 14.89
C VAL A 194 -30.14 0.27 14.54
N THR A 195 -30.97 0.46 13.53
CA THR A 195 -31.97 -0.53 13.12
C THR A 195 -31.38 -1.66 12.27
N ARG A 196 -30.28 -1.42 11.56
CA ARG A 196 -29.59 -2.42 10.75
C ARG A 196 -28.64 -3.31 11.55
N PHE A 197 -28.02 -2.77 12.60
CA PHE A 197 -27.00 -3.47 13.39
C PHE A 197 -27.45 -3.71 14.83
N THR A 198 -28.71 -4.13 15.01
CA THR A 198 -29.34 -4.32 16.33
C THR A 198 -28.64 -5.36 17.21
N GLU A 199 -27.97 -6.32 16.60
CA GLU A 199 -27.15 -7.35 17.22
C GLU A 199 -25.85 -6.79 17.84
N HIS A 200 -25.46 -5.57 17.46
CA HIS A 200 -24.28 -4.90 17.97
C HIS A 200 -24.66 -3.84 19.01
N VAL A 201 -24.39 -4.15 20.30
CA VAL A 201 -24.64 -3.23 21.43
C VAL A 201 -24.02 -1.84 21.22
N ALA A 202 -22.93 -1.76 20.46
CA ALA A 202 -22.24 -0.51 20.15
C ALA A 202 -22.85 0.32 19.01
N ALA A 203 -23.95 -0.12 18.37
CA ALA A 203 -24.51 0.53 17.18
C ALA A 203 -24.91 1.99 17.43
N GLN A 204 -25.60 2.29 18.53
CA GLN A 204 -25.95 3.67 18.91
C GLN A 204 -24.69 4.52 19.12
N THR A 205 -23.71 3.99 19.87
CA THR A 205 -22.45 4.68 20.12
C THR A 205 -21.70 4.99 18.82
N VAL A 206 -21.68 4.07 17.86
CA VAL A 206 -21.05 4.27 16.55
C VAL A 206 -21.80 5.33 15.73
N ALA A 207 -23.13 5.31 15.75
CA ALA A 207 -23.92 6.35 15.09
C ALA A 207 -23.61 7.74 15.66
N ASP A 208 -23.51 7.85 16.99
CA ASP A 208 -23.17 9.10 17.69
C ASP A 208 -21.73 9.56 17.40
N MET A 209 -20.76 8.63 17.39
CA MET A 209 -19.36 8.91 17.02
C MET A 209 -19.27 9.54 15.64
N LEU A 210 -19.97 8.95 14.65
CA LEU A 210 -20.00 9.42 13.28
C LEU A 210 -20.66 10.81 13.18
N GLN A 211 -21.83 11.01 13.81
CA GLN A 211 -22.51 12.31 13.81
C GLN A 211 -21.68 13.43 14.42
N ARG A 212 -20.91 13.13 15.48
CA ARG A 212 -20.08 14.10 16.19
C ARG A 212 -18.65 14.20 15.64
N ASN A 213 -18.31 13.38 14.63
CA ASN A 213 -16.95 13.21 14.11
C ASN A 213 -15.92 12.97 15.24
N PHE A 214 -16.29 12.15 16.23
CA PHE A 214 -15.49 11.88 17.42
C PHE A 214 -14.91 10.47 17.35
N ASN A 215 -13.58 10.34 17.50
CA ASN A 215 -12.86 9.07 17.36
C ASN A 215 -13.14 8.37 16.00
N CYS A 216 -13.16 9.18 14.95
CA CYS A 216 -13.42 8.78 13.56
C CYS A 216 -12.30 9.29 12.65
N PRO A 217 -11.04 8.79 12.79
CA PRO A 217 -9.99 9.14 11.85
C PRO A 217 -10.41 8.79 10.42
N ARG A 218 -9.85 9.52 9.45
CA ARG A 218 -10.20 9.41 8.04
C ARG A 218 -9.22 8.52 7.30
N THR A 219 -9.73 7.79 6.31
CA THR A 219 -8.92 6.89 5.48
C THR A 219 -9.37 6.91 4.02
N SER A 220 -8.41 6.82 3.11
CA SER A 220 -8.63 6.55 1.68
C SER A 220 -8.44 5.06 1.33
N SER A 221 -8.37 4.17 2.32
CA SER A 221 -8.06 2.76 2.09
C SER A 221 -9.08 2.03 1.22
N MET A 222 -8.57 1.35 0.19
CA MET A 222 -9.31 0.38 -0.60
C MET A 222 -9.74 -0.81 0.26
N GLY A 223 -8.87 -1.33 1.13
CA GLY A 223 -9.24 -2.40 2.07
C GLY A 223 -10.44 -2.01 2.96
N ARG A 224 -10.52 -0.76 3.40
CA ARG A 224 -11.66 -0.25 4.17
C ARG A 224 -12.92 -0.05 3.31
N LEU A 225 -12.77 0.23 2.01
CA LEU A 225 -13.89 0.22 1.06
C LEU A 225 -14.42 -1.21 0.84
N PHE A 226 -13.54 -2.22 0.73
CA PHE A 226 -13.91 -3.64 0.73
C PHE A 226 -14.69 -4.01 2.00
N ASP A 227 -14.21 -3.61 3.18
CA ASP A 227 -14.89 -3.86 4.46
C ASP A 227 -16.27 -3.19 4.52
N ALA A 228 -16.39 -1.96 4.00
CA ALA A 228 -17.68 -1.26 3.93
C ALA A 228 -18.68 -2.00 3.03
N ALA A 229 -18.25 -2.44 1.85
CA ALA A 229 -19.09 -3.22 0.94
C ALA A 229 -19.50 -4.57 1.55
N ALA A 230 -18.55 -5.29 2.15
CA ALA A 230 -18.82 -6.54 2.85
C ALA A 230 -19.83 -6.35 3.99
N GLY A 231 -19.63 -5.35 4.85
CA GLY A 231 -20.55 -5.08 5.96
C GLY A 231 -21.95 -4.65 5.49
N LEU A 232 -22.07 -3.87 4.39
CA LEU A 232 -23.38 -3.48 3.83
C LEU A 232 -24.16 -4.69 3.30
N LEU A 233 -23.45 -5.67 2.71
CA LEU A 233 -24.03 -6.91 2.21
C LEU A 233 -24.22 -7.98 3.32
N GLY A 234 -23.91 -7.65 4.58
CA GLY A 234 -24.01 -8.60 5.69
C GLY A 234 -22.93 -9.70 5.68
N ILE A 235 -21.84 -9.49 4.94
CA ILE A 235 -20.70 -10.40 4.90
C ILE A 235 -19.74 -10.04 6.03
N CYS A 236 -19.47 -11.01 6.90
CA CYS A 236 -18.39 -10.95 7.89
C CYS A 236 -18.46 -9.72 8.82
N PRO A 237 -19.45 -9.63 9.71
CA PRO A 237 -19.62 -8.47 10.59
C PRO A 237 -18.37 -8.21 11.46
N VAL A 238 -17.68 -9.26 11.89
CA VAL A 238 -16.42 -9.20 12.64
C VAL A 238 -15.42 -10.17 12.02
N MET A 239 -14.19 -9.72 11.81
CA MET A 239 -13.11 -10.51 11.26
C MET A 239 -12.33 -11.25 12.35
N ALA A 240 -11.94 -12.49 12.05
CA ALA A 240 -11.06 -13.32 12.88
C ALA A 240 -9.57 -13.12 12.55
N PHE A 241 -9.28 -12.69 11.31
CA PHE A 241 -7.93 -12.42 10.82
C PHE A 241 -7.97 -11.33 9.76
N GLU A 242 -6.81 -10.77 9.42
CA GLU A 242 -6.67 -9.68 8.45
C GLU A 242 -7.28 -10.04 7.08
N ALA A 243 -7.95 -9.07 6.44
CA ALA A 243 -8.56 -9.20 5.11
C ALA A 243 -9.66 -10.28 4.96
N GLN A 244 -10.14 -10.91 6.05
CA GLN A 244 -11.16 -11.95 5.97
C GLN A 244 -12.44 -11.49 5.24
N ALA A 245 -12.88 -10.24 5.46
CA ALA A 245 -14.07 -9.70 4.82
C ALA A 245 -13.86 -9.50 3.31
N ALA A 246 -12.70 -8.98 2.90
CA ALA A 246 -12.32 -8.85 1.49
C ALA A 246 -12.27 -10.23 0.78
N ILE A 247 -11.69 -11.26 1.42
CA ILE A 247 -11.63 -12.63 0.89
C ILE A 247 -13.04 -13.22 0.73
N LYS A 248 -13.92 -13.01 1.70
CA LYS A 248 -15.32 -13.48 1.63
C LYS A 248 -16.10 -12.72 0.56
N LEU A 249 -15.88 -11.42 0.40
CA LEU A 249 -16.49 -10.63 -0.66
C LEU A 249 -16.02 -11.10 -2.05
N GLU A 250 -14.73 -11.39 -2.22
CA GLU A 250 -14.20 -11.97 -3.45
C GLU A 250 -14.85 -13.33 -3.76
N THR A 251 -15.00 -14.18 -2.75
CA THR A 251 -15.65 -15.50 -2.88
C THR A 251 -17.11 -15.36 -3.32
N ALA A 252 -17.86 -14.44 -2.71
CA ALA A 252 -19.24 -14.16 -3.08
C ALA A 252 -19.36 -13.65 -4.53
N ALA A 253 -18.47 -12.76 -4.95
CA ALA A 253 -18.41 -12.26 -6.33
C ALA A 253 -18.12 -13.39 -7.32
N ARG A 254 -17.18 -14.27 -7.00
CA ARG A 254 -16.85 -15.45 -7.83
C ARG A 254 -18.01 -16.43 -7.94
N ASN A 255 -18.76 -16.64 -6.86
CA ASN A 255 -19.93 -17.52 -6.84
C ASN A 255 -21.09 -17.01 -7.71
N HIS A 256 -21.20 -15.68 -7.89
CA HIS A 256 -22.14 -15.10 -8.84
C HIS A 256 -21.64 -15.22 -10.28
N GLY A 257 -20.37 -14.91 -10.50
CA GLY A 257 -19.78 -14.70 -11.83
C GLY A 257 -19.92 -13.25 -12.32
N SER A 258 -19.38 -12.99 -13.51
CA SER A 258 -19.23 -11.63 -14.05
C SER A 258 -20.55 -10.90 -14.23
N VAL A 259 -20.54 -9.61 -13.92
CA VAL A 259 -21.63 -8.65 -14.17
C VAL A 259 -21.08 -7.38 -14.80
N ALA A 260 -21.93 -6.62 -15.47
CA ALA A 260 -21.57 -5.28 -15.91
C ALA A 260 -21.38 -4.36 -14.69
N ALA A 261 -20.44 -3.41 -14.81
CA ALA A 261 -20.29 -2.35 -13.83
C ALA A 261 -21.57 -1.52 -13.71
N LEU A 262 -21.82 -0.99 -12.51
CA LEU A 262 -22.96 -0.11 -12.26
C LEU A 262 -22.81 1.18 -13.07
N GLU A 263 -23.80 1.48 -13.90
CA GLU A 263 -23.87 2.76 -14.61
C GLU A 263 -23.91 3.91 -13.60
N ASN A 264 -23.04 4.91 -13.79
CA ASN A 264 -22.83 6.01 -12.84
C ASN A 264 -22.49 5.54 -11.40
N GLY A 265 -21.86 4.38 -11.26
CA GLY A 265 -21.49 3.79 -9.96
C GLY A 265 -20.35 4.52 -9.22
N PHE A 266 -19.66 5.43 -9.89
CA PHE A 266 -18.57 6.23 -9.34
C PHE A 266 -18.50 7.62 -9.95
N VAL A 267 -17.82 8.53 -9.26
CA VAL A 267 -17.51 9.89 -9.73
C VAL A 267 -16.04 10.19 -9.47
N ILE A 268 -15.38 10.90 -10.37
CA ILE A 268 -14.04 11.46 -10.14
C ILE A 268 -14.18 12.98 -10.12
N ASP A 269 -13.78 13.62 -9.03
CA ASP A 269 -13.81 15.08 -8.95
C ASP A 269 -12.57 15.74 -9.58
N GLN A 270 -12.59 17.08 -9.68
CA GLN A 270 -11.49 17.87 -10.26
C GLN A 270 -10.18 17.78 -9.47
N GLY A 271 -10.24 17.36 -8.20
CA GLY A 271 -9.07 17.12 -7.35
C GLY A 271 -8.50 15.71 -7.48
N GLY A 272 -9.04 14.89 -8.39
CA GLY A 272 -8.62 13.50 -8.57
C GLY A 272 -9.16 12.56 -7.50
N VAL A 273 -10.21 12.93 -6.75
CA VAL A 273 -10.84 12.06 -5.76
C VAL A 273 -11.81 11.11 -6.43
N LEU A 274 -11.57 9.80 -6.33
CA LEU A 274 -12.46 8.76 -6.83
C LEU A 274 -13.49 8.36 -5.76
N ASP A 275 -14.76 8.60 -6.04
CA ASP A 275 -15.87 8.43 -5.11
C ASP A 275 -16.83 7.32 -5.55
N PHE A 276 -16.85 6.23 -4.78
CA PHE A 276 -17.77 5.09 -4.94
C PHE A 276 -19.07 5.23 -4.12
N LYS A 277 -19.41 6.42 -3.64
CA LYS A 277 -20.68 6.67 -2.93
C LYS A 277 -21.92 6.16 -3.68
N PRO A 278 -22.07 6.33 -5.02
CA PRO A 278 -23.21 5.77 -5.74
C PRO A 278 -23.27 4.24 -5.67
N LEU A 279 -22.13 3.56 -5.82
CA LEU A 279 -22.02 2.11 -5.62
C LEU A 279 -22.40 1.69 -4.20
N LEU A 280 -21.89 2.37 -3.17
CA LEU A 280 -22.25 2.08 -1.77
C LEU A 280 -23.75 2.26 -1.51
N ALA A 281 -24.40 3.24 -2.14
CA ALA A 281 -25.85 3.43 -2.06
C ALA A 281 -26.60 2.21 -2.61
N MET A 282 -26.19 1.71 -3.78
CA MET A 282 -26.78 0.53 -4.40
C MET A 282 -26.56 -0.71 -3.51
N LEU A 283 -25.34 -0.91 -2.99
CA LEU A 283 -25.02 -2.05 -2.13
C LEU A 283 -25.83 -2.04 -0.83
N ALA A 284 -26.09 -0.87 -0.25
CA ALA A 284 -26.86 -0.73 0.98
C ALA A 284 -28.31 -1.22 0.86
N ASP A 285 -28.85 -1.29 -0.36
CA ASP A 285 -30.22 -1.75 -0.64
C ASP A 285 -30.26 -3.11 -1.36
N CYS A 286 -29.10 -3.63 -1.78
CA CYS A 286 -28.96 -4.91 -2.45
C CYS A 286 -29.30 -6.08 -1.51
N LYS A 287 -30.16 -7.00 -1.97
CA LYS A 287 -30.56 -8.20 -1.21
C LYS A 287 -29.83 -9.46 -1.62
N ASP A 288 -29.37 -9.53 -2.87
CA ASP A 288 -28.54 -10.61 -3.35
C ASP A 288 -27.07 -10.29 -3.05
N VAL A 289 -26.52 -11.03 -2.08
CA VAL A 289 -25.15 -10.86 -1.59
C VAL A 289 -24.12 -11.17 -2.67
N ASN A 290 -24.33 -12.23 -3.44
CA ASN A 290 -23.39 -12.67 -4.46
C ASN A 290 -23.39 -11.68 -5.64
N TYR A 291 -24.57 -11.24 -6.08
CA TYR A 291 -24.70 -10.19 -7.08
C TYR A 291 -24.08 -8.87 -6.62
N GLY A 292 -24.38 -8.41 -5.40
CA GLY A 292 -23.81 -7.18 -4.84
C GLY A 292 -22.29 -7.22 -4.79
N ALA A 293 -21.71 -8.36 -4.39
CA ALA A 293 -20.27 -8.55 -4.39
C ALA A 293 -19.67 -8.51 -5.80
N ALA A 294 -20.29 -9.15 -6.79
CA ALA A 294 -19.84 -9.08 -8.17
C ALA A 294 -19.94 -7.66 -8.75
N LEU A 295 -21.03 -6.95 -8.46
CA LEU A 295 -21.26 -5.58 -8.89
C LEU A 295 -20.26 -4.61 -8.25
N PHE A 296 -19.89 -4.83 -7.00
CA PHE A 296 -18.81 -4.08 -6.33
C PHE A 296 -17.50 -4.20 -7.10
N HIS A 297 -17.03 -5.43 -7.37
CA HIS A 297 -15.75 -5.63 -8.05
C HIS A 297 -15.76 -5.07 -9.48
N ALA A 298 -16.83 -5.31 -10.25
CA ALA A 298 -16.96 -4.79 -11.61
C ALA A 298 -16.95 -3.25 -11.65
N THR A 299 -17.67 -2.62 -10.71
CA THR A 299 -17.75 -1.15 -10.65
C THR A 299 -16.45 -0.53 -10.15
N VAL A 300 -15.79 -1.14 -9.16
CA VAL A 300 -14.49 -0.69 -8.67
C VAL A 300 -13.44 -0.79 -9.78
N ALA A 301 -13.36 -1.92 -10.49
CA ALA A 301 -12.44 -2.07 -11.62
C ALA A 301 -12.68 -1.01 -12.71
N ALA A 302 -13.94 -0.75 -13.07
CA ALA A 302 -14.27 0.29 -14.04
C ALA A 302 -13.88 1.69 -13.57
N GLY A 303 -14.13 2.01 -12.29
CA GLY A 303 -13.76 3.29 -11.68
C GLY A 303 -12.25 3.52 -11.65
N LEU A 304 -11.49 2.51 -11.22
CA LEU A 304 -10.03 2.54 -11.20
C LEU A 304 -9.47 2.68 -12.62
N ALA A 305 -9.98 1.92 -13.59
CA ALA A 305 -9.54 2.00 -14.98
C ALA A 305 -9.79 3.40 -15.58
N HIS A 306 -10.94 4.01 -15.30
CA HIS A 306 -11.23 5.38 -15.75
C HIS A 306 -10.30 6.40 -15.06
N TRP A 307 -10.04 6.20 -13.78
CA TRP A 307 -9.19 7.09 -12.99
C TRP A 307 -7.75 7.09 -13.47
N VAL A 308 -7.18 5.90 -13.70
CA VAL A 308 -5.84 5.74 -14.29
C VAL A 308 -5.78 6.35 -15.69
N LYS A 309 -6.82 6.15 -16.54
CA LYS A 309 -6.89 6.76 -17.87
C LYS A 309 -6.65 8.27 -17.83
N HIS A 310 -7.37 8.94 -16.94
CA HIS A 310 -7.34 10.39 -16.84
C HIS A 310 -5.96 10.87 -16.39
N ALA A 311 -5.36 10.19 -15.41
CA ALA A 311 -4.00 10.49 -14.96
C ALA A 311 -2.95 10.21 -16.04
N ALA A 312 -3.06 9.12 -16.79
CA ALA A 312 -2.15 8.78 -17.87
C ALA A 312 -2.10 9.86 -18.95
N GLN A 313 -3.27 10.38 -19.32
CA GLN A 313 -3.38 11.49 -20.26
C GLN A 313 -2.80 12.79 -19.70
N ALA A 314 -3.11 13.13 -18.44
CA ALA A 314 -2.64 14.35 -17.81
C ALA A 314 -1.12 14.36 -17.56
N GLN A 315 -0.53 13.20 -17.26
CA GLN A 315 0.89 13.04 -16.95
C GLN A 315 1.74 12.67 -18.17
N ALA A 316 1.12 12.29 -19.29
CA ALA A 316 1.78 11.71 -20.46
C ALA A 316 2.62 10.46 -20.11
N ILE A 317 2.11 9.62 -19.20
CA ILE A 317 2.74 8.37 -18.77
C ILE A 317 1.80 7.22 -19.10
N ASN A 318 2.27 6.23 -19.85
CA ASN A 318 1.49 5.07 -20.29
C ASN A 318 1.83 3.78 -19.55
N ILE A 319 2.70 3.82 -18.54
CA ILE A 319 3.08 2.66 -17.72
C ILE A 319 2.40 2.81 -16.35
N ILE A 320 1.74 1.76 -15.89
CA ILE A 320 1.05 1.71 -14.59
C ILE A 320 1.55 0.49 -13.79
N ALA A 321 2.05 0.74 -12.59
CA ALA A 321 2.38 -0.30 -11.62
C ALA A 321 1.23 -0.49 -10.63
N LEU A 322 0.88 -1.75 -10.37
CA LEU A 322 -0.19 -2.16 -9.45
C LEU A 322 0.44 -2.73 -8.17
N GLY A 323 0.41 -1.96 -7.08
CA GLY A 323 1.02 -2.32 -5.79
C GLY A 323 0.06 -2.20 -4.60
N GLY A 324 0.35 -2.91 -3.52
CA GLY A 324 -0.49 -3.01 -2.33
C GLY A 324 -1.30 -4.31 -2.24
N GLY A 325 -1.63 -4.72 -1.01
CA GLY A 325 -2.22 -6.02 -0.71
C GLY A 325 -3.59 -6.28 -1.35
N CYS A 326 -4.32 -5.25 -1.78
CA CYS A 326 -5.61 -5.43 -2.45
C CYS A 326 -5.49 -6.10 -3.83
N PHE A 327 -4.31 -6.08 -4.46
CA PHE A 327 -4.06 -6.79 -5.71
C PHE A 327 -3.88 -8.31 -5.54
N LEU A 328 -3.92 -8.85 -4.32
CA LEU A 328 -4.10 -10.29 -4.10
C LEU A 328 -5.52 -10.77 -4.50
N ASN A 329 -6.47 -9.85 -4.65
CA ASN A 329 -7.84 -10.14 -5.06
C ASN A 329 -7.89 -10.46 -6.57
N LYS A 330 -8.14 -11.73 -6.89
CA LYS A 330 -8.11 -12.21 -8.29
C LYS A 330 -9.29 -11.69 -9.10
N VAL A 331 -10.45 -11.52 -8.49
CA VAL A 331 -11.65 -10.99 -9.18
C VAL A 331 -11.41 -9.53 -9.58
N LEU A 332 -10.78 -8.73 -8.72
CA LEU A 332 -10.40 -7.36 -9.04
C LEU A 332 -9.40 -7.31 -10.19
N LEU A 333 -8.30 -8.06 -10.12
CA LEU A 333 -7.29 -8.08 -11.19
C LEU A 333 -7.86 -8.53 -12.53
N GLN A 334 -8.64 -9.61 -12.54
CA GLN A 334 -9.27 -10.14 -13.75
C GLN A 334 -10.23 -9.14 -14.43
N ALA A 335 -10.82 -8.22 -13.67
CA ALA A 335 -11.66 -7.16 -14.20
C ALA A 335 -10.87 -5.90 -14.59
N LEU A 336 -9.83 -5.56 -13.83
CA LEU A 336 -9.09 -4.30 -13.98
C LEU A 336 -8.02 -4.38 -15.07
N GLU A 337 -7.20 -5.43 -15.13
CA GLU A 337 -6.08 -5.52 -16.07
C GLU A 337 -6.55 -5.41 -17.53
N PRO A 338 -7.58 -6.14 -17.99
CA PRO A 338 -8.05 -5.99 -19.37
C PRO A 338 -8.57 -4.58 -19.66
N ALA A 339 -9.18 -3.93 -18.66
CA ALA A 339 -9.71 -2.58 -18.79
C ALA A 339 -8.61 -1.51 -18.87
N LEU A 340 -7.44 -1.75 -18.26
CA LEU A 340 -6.26 -0.90 -18.40
C LEU A 340 -5.54 -1.14 -19.74
N LEU A 341 -5.34 -2.41 -20.13
CA LEU A 341 -4.71 -2.78 -21.40
C LEU A 341 -5.49 -2.24 -22.61
N ALA A 342 -6.82 -2.21 -22.54
CA ALA A 342 -7.68 -1.63 -23.57
C ALA A 342 -7.51 -0.10 -23.75
N GLN A 343 -6.71 0.56 -22.92
CA GLN A 343 -6.42 1.99 -22.97
C GLN A 343 -4.97 2.28 -23.40
N ASP A 344 -4.30 1.31 -24.03
CA ASP A 344 -2.91 1.39 -24.48
C ASP A 344 -1.90 1.62 -23.33
N LEU A 345 -2.26 1.17 -22.13
CA LEU A 345 -1.37 1.19 -20.97
C LEU A 345 -0.54 -0.10 -20.88
N THR A 346 0.73 0.04 -20.52
CA THR A 346 1.56 -1.08 -20.06
C THR A 346 1.33 -1.29 -18.58
N VAL A 347 0.80 -2.46 -18.21
CA VAL A 347 0.48 -2.81 -16.82
C VAL A 347 1.60 -3.66 -16.23
N LEU A 348 2.15 -3.22 -15.10
CA LEU A 348 3.17 -3.92 -14.32
C LEU A 348 2.56 -4.44 -13.03
N ASN A 349 2.63 -5.74 -12.85
CA ASN A 349 2.23 -6.45 -11.62
C ASN A 349 3.47 -6.94 -10.88
N ALA A 350 3.28 -7.32 -9.61
CA ALA A 350 4.30 -8.08 -8.88
C ALA A 350 4.57 -9.42 -9.59
N CYS A 351 5.82 -9.85 -9.65
CA CYS A 351 6.23 -11.00 -10.44
C CYS A 351 6.83 -12.13 -9.59
N GLU A 352 7.85 -11.80 -8.80
CA GLU A 352 8.57 -12.69 -7.90
C GLU A 352 8.09 -12.53 -6.46
N LEU A 353 7.77 -11.30 -6.05
CA LEU A 353 7.28 -10.99 -4.71
C LEU A 353 5.75 -10.81 -4.67
N SER A 354 5.21 -10.76 -3.45
CA SER A 354 3.82 -10.35 -3.23
C SER A 354 3.65 -8.85 -3.55
N PRO A 355 2.50 -8.40 -4.09
CA PRO A 355 2.21 -6.98 -4.21
C PRO A 355 2.00 -6.29 -2.85
N GLY A 356 1.91 -7.03 -1.74
CA GLY A 356 1.67 -6.49 -0.39
C GLY A 356 2.93 -6.25 0.45
N ASP A 357 2.75 -6.09 1.76
CA ASP A 357 3.76 -5.57 2.69
C ASP A 357 5.09 -6.31 2.74
N SER A 358 5.10 -7.60 2.38
CA SER A 358 6.34 -8.38 2.32
C SER A 358 7.31 -7.92 1.22
N ALA A 359 6.89 -7.04 0.30
CA ALA A 359 7.75 -6.42 -0.70
C ALA A 359 8.22 -5.01 -0.33
N ILE A 360 7.72 -4.42 0.76
CA ILE A 360 8.01 -3.03 1.13
C ILE A 360 9.52 -2.81 1.35
N ALA A 361 10.23 -3.78 1.92
CA ALA A 361 11.68 -3.67 2.12
C ALA A 361 12.45 -3.54 0.79
N LEU A 362 12.02 -4.25 -0.27
CA LEU A 362 12.61 -4.10 -1.60
C LEU A 362 12.34 -2.68 -2.14
N GLY A 363 11.11 -2.21 -2.04
CA GLY A 363 10.73 -0.86 -2.49
C GLY A 363 11.49 0.24 -1.76
N GLN A 364 11.65 0.13 -0.44
CA GLN A 364 12.48 1.01 0.38
C GLN A 364 13.93 1.05 -0.12
N ALA A 365 14.53 -0.13 -0.33
CA ALA A 365 15.90 -0.24 -0.82
C ALA A 365 16.06 0.37 -2.22
N TRP A 366 15.09 0.14 -3.12
CA TRP A 366 15.04 0.71 -4.46
C TRP A 366 15.01 2.24 -4.45
N VAL A 367 14.09 2.83 -3.69
CA VAL A 367 13.97 4.30 -3.53
C VAL A 367 15.29 4.90 -3.05
N MET A 368 15.97 4.23 -2.12
CA MET A 368 17.23 4.72 -1.58
C MET A 368 18.35 4.78 -2.62
N GLN A 369 18.36 3.88 -3.62
CA GLN A 369 19.36 3.93 -4.69
C GLN A 369 19.29 5.26 -5.46
N TYR A 370 18.07 5.72 -5.79
CA TYR A 370 17.86 7.00 -6.47
C TYR A 370 18.14 8.21 -5.58
N HIS A 371 17.84 8.12 -4.29
CA HIS A 371 18.07 9.23 -3.36
C HIS A 371 19.57 9.56 -3.25
N LEU A 372 20.42 8.53 -3.22
CA LEU A 372 21.86 8.67 -3.14
C LEU A 372 22.48 9.25 -4.42
N ASP A 373 21.86 9.01 -5.58
CA ASP A 373 22.35 9.54 -6.86
C ASP A 373 22.02 11.03 -7.00
N GLN A 374 20.84 11.45 -6.56
CA GLN A 374 20.47 12.86 -6.47
C GLN A 374 21.36 13.65 -5.48
N TYR A 375 21.72 13.04 -4.35
CA TYR A 375 22.65 13.64 -3.38
C TYR A 375 24.07 13.79 -3.94
N GLN A 376 24.54 12.84 -4.75
CA GLN A 376 25.83 12.96 -5.44
C GLN A 376 25.80 14.05 -6.50
N LEU A 377 24.74 14.13 -7.32
CA LEU A 377 24.58 15.16 -8.35
C LEU A 377 24.54 16.59 -7.76
N THR A 378 23.89 16.79 -6.61
CA THR A 378 23.86 18.10 -5.93
C THR A 378 25.21 18.48 -5.31
N GLN A 379 26.01 17.52 -4.82
CA GLN A 379 27.38 17.81 -4.36
C GLN A 379 28.34 18.11 -5.52
N TYR A 380 28.21 17.46 -6.68
CA TYR A 380 29.01 17.78 -7.87
C TYR A 380 28.67 19.16 -8.46
N GLN A 381 27.43 19.64 -8.32
CA GLN A 381 27.04 21.01 -8.71
C GLN A 381 27.52 22.08 -7.72
N LEU A 382 27.88 21.71 -6.49
CA LEU A 382 28.41 22.60 -5.45
C LEU A 382 29.94 22.50 -5.28
N ALA A 383 30.62 21.64 -6.04
CA ALA A 383 32.08 21.60 -6.05
C ALA A 383 32.62 22.92 -6.64
N PRO A 384 33.54 23.63 -5.97
CA PRO A 384 34.03 24.91 -6.45
C PRO A 384 34.77 24.68 -7.77
N THR A 385 34.43 25.50 -8.76
CA THR A 385 35.25 25.76 -9.94
C THR A 385 36.61 26.28 -9.49
N GLN A 386 37.55 25.38 -9.18
CA GLN A 386 38.96 25.72 -9.20
C GLN A 386 39.51 25.44 -10.59
N LEU A 387 39.88 26.51 -11.29
CA LEU A 387 41.08 26.57 -12.12
C LEU A 387 41.46 28.04 -12.34
N GLU A 388 42.42 28.47 -11.54
CA GLU A 388 43.64 29.17 -11.96
C GLU A 388 43.60 30.04 -13.22
N LYS A 389 43.82 31.35 -13.04
CA LYS A 389 44.84 32.15 -13.74
C LYS A 389 45.35 33.17 -12.70
N GLY A 390 46.61 33.19 -12.29
CA GLY A 390 47.79 33.22 -13.13
C GLY A 390 48.07 34.66 -13.57
N ILE A 391 48.56 35.50 -12.64
CA ILE A 391 49.57 36.58 -12.71
C ILE A 391 49.54 37.33 -11.37
#